data_AF-K1SCP2-F1
#
_entry.id   AF-K1SCP2-F1
#
_cell.length_a   1.000
_cell.length_b   1.000
_cell.length_c   1.000
_cell.angle_alpha   90.00
_cell.angle_beta   90.00
_cell.angle_gamma   90.00
#
_symmetry.space_group_name_H-M   'P 1'
#
loop_
_entity.id
_entity.type
_entity.pdbx_description
1 polymer ?
#
loop_
_entity_poly.entity_id
_entity_poly.type
_entity_poly.pdbx_seq_one_letter_code
_entity_poly.pdbx_strand_id
1 'polypeptide(L)'
;FNTAYDTSSEKFPNYYKDVSQRMKNREIDLLIVVNMFLTGFDATTLNTLWVDKNLRYHGLLQAYSRTNRILNSVKTYGNIVCFRNLEDATNKCLALFGDPTAKGVSILRPFEDYFDGYDEVKEDENGEERQEHVKGYTEYLEELRELAQPGEMPLTDADKKLFIKLFGGILKIRNLLTSFDQFAGQDPLSERNLQDYTSIYLSLRDWAKENAESGDKTNINDDIEFEMELVKQVEVNIDYILFLVQQMQGDRADIAELTIQINKAIDSSPDLRDKKDLINRFIESLTPDSEVTDKWKEYVDAEKRKEFERIVSEEHL
;
A
#
# COMPACT_ATOMS: atom_id res chain seq x y z
N PHE A 1 -9.77 -16.02 23.84
CA PHE A 1 -8.34 -16.42 23.85
C PHE A 1 -8.04 -17.73 24.59
N ASN A 2 -8.99 -18.37 25.30
CA ASN A 2 -8.77 -19.64 26.01
C ASN A 2 -7.59 -19.59 27.01
N THR A 3 -7.52 -18.52 27.79
CA THR A 3 -6.45 -18.25 28.75
C THR A 3 -7.00 -18.23 30.19
N ALA A 4 -6.14 -18.48 31.18
CA ALA A 4 -6.48 -18.53 32.60
C ALA A 4 -5.67 -17.49 33.42
N TYR A 5 -5.78 -16.22 33.02
CA TYR A 5 -5.18 -15.10 33.76
C TYR A 5 -5.99 -14.79 35.02
N ASP A 6 -5.31 -14.31 36.07
CA ASP A 6 -5.95 -13.73 37.24
C ASP A 6 -5.25 -12.44 37.66
N THR A 7 -5.82 -11.75 38.64
CA THR A 7 -5.33 -10.46 39.15
C THR A 7 -4.22 -10.60 40.19
N SER A 8 -3.68 -11.81 40.39
CA SER A 8 -2.56 -12.00 41.31
C SER A 8 -1.28 -11.41 40.74
N SER A 9 -0.41 -10.95 41.63
CA SER A 9 0.90 -10.40 41.26
C SER A 9 1.78 -11.40 40.51
N GLU A 10 1.56 -12.71 40.67
CA GLU A 10 2.33 -13.76 40.00
C GLU A 10 1.86 -13.99 38.56
N LYS A 11 0.56 -13.83 38.26
CA LYS A 11 0.01 -14.10 36.92
C LYS A 11 -0.26 -12.85 36.09
N PHE A 12 -0.37 -11.67 36.70
CA PHE A 12 -0.49 -10.42 35.96
C PHE A 12 0.67 -10.18 34.95
N PRO A 13 1.95 -10.51 35.26
CA PRO A 13 3.03 -10.45 34.28
C PRO A 13 2.81 -11.34 33.06
N ASN A 14 2.17 -12.50 33.23
CA ASN A 14 1.85 -13.41 32.11
C ASN A 14 0.77 -12.81 31.20
N TYR A 15 -0.24 -12.15 31.79
CA TYR A 15 -1.22 -11.38 31.03
C TYR A 15 -0.54 -10.26 30.24
N TYR A 16 0.34 -9.46 30.88
CA TYR A 16 1.08 -8.39 30.21
C TYR A 16 1.90 -8.89 29.02
N LYS A 17 2.62 -10.00 29.20
CA LYS A 17 3.44 -10.61 28.14
C LYS A 17 2.58 -11.12 26.98
N ASP A 18 1.45 -11.77 27.28
CA ASP A 18 0.54 -12.27 26.25
C ASP A 18 -0.09 -11.13 25.45
N VAL A 19 -0.62 -10.10 26.12
CA VAL A 19 -1.16 -8.90 25.45
C VAL A 19 -0.12 -8.25 24.55
N SER A 20 1.13 -8.14 25.03
CA SER A 20 2.24 -7.61 24.22
C SER A 20 2.47 -8.43 22.96
N GLN A 21 2.46 -9.76 23.06
CA GLN A 21 2.68 -10.64 21.93
C GLN A 21 1.51 -10.60 20.94
N ARG A 22 0.28 -10.62 21.44
CA ARG A 22 -0.93 -10.54 20.62
C ARG A 22 -1.02 -9.23 19.83
N MET A 23 -0.65 -8.11 20.45
CA MET A 23 -0.59 -6.83 19.75
C MET A 23 0.45 -6.86 18.60
N LYS A 24 1.61 -7.49 18.82
CA LYS A 24 2.62 -7.66 17.75
C LYS A 24 2.15 -8.58 16.63
N ASN A 25 1.42 -9.64 16.99
CA ASN A 25 0.87 -10.62 16.06
C ASN A 25 -0.40 -10.14 15.32
N ARG A 26 -0.88 -8.91 15.59
CA ARG A 26 -2.15 -8.38 15.06
C ARG A 26 -3.37 -9.22 15.45
N GLU A 27 -3.35 -9.82 16.64
CA GLU A 27 -4.51 -10.51 17.24
C GLU A 27 -5.37 -9.54 18.08
N ILE A 28 -4.85 -8.33 18.34
CA ILE A 28 -5.53 -7.23 19.02
C ILE A 28 -5.40 -6.00 18.11
N ASP A 29 -6.54 -5.43 17.72
CA ASP A 29 -6.57 -4.26 16.82
C ASP A 29 -6.43 -2.94 17.59
N LEU A 30 -7.00 -2.86 18.80
CA LEU A 30 -6.99 -1.66 19.65
C LEU A 30 -6.65 -2.03 21.09
N LEU A 31 -5.66 -1.33 21.66
CA LEU A 31 -5.24 -1.49 23.05
C LEU A 31 -5.41 -0.17 23.81
N ILE A 32 -6.27 -0.18 24.83
CA ILE A 32 -6.47 0.97 25.72
C ILE A 32 -5.40 0.93 26.81
N VAL A 33 -4.64 2.01 26.95
CA VAL A 33 -3.53 2.12 27.91
C VAL A 33 -3.58 3.42 28.71
N VAL A 34 -2.99 3.40 29.91
CA VAL A 34 -2.78 4.61 30.72
C VAL A 34 -1.33 5.10 30.63
N ASN A 35 -0.39 4.23 31.02
CA ASN A 35 1.06 4.49 30.99
C ASN A 35 1.86 3.29 30.45
N MET A 36 1.33 2.07 30.61
CA MET A 36 1.96 0.86 30.07
C MET A 36 2.02 0.94 28.55
N PHE A 37 3.05 0.30 27.96
CA PHE A 37 3.30 0.29 26.52
C PHE A 37 3.66 1.64 25.87
N LEU A 38 3.63 2.76 26.60
CA LEU A 38 4.13 4.05 26.10
C LEU A 38 5.66 4.14 26.11
N THR A 39 6.32 3.26 26.87
CA THR A 39 7.79 3.11 26.90
C THR A 39 8.16 1.63 26.76
N GLY A 40 9.24 1.34 26.02
CA GLY A 40 9.82 -0.01 25.90
C GLY A 40 9.02 -1.01 25.05
N PHE A 41 7.74 -0.77 24.73
CA PHE A 41 6.97 -1.61 23.82
C PHE A 41 7.31 -1.31 22.36
N ASP A 42 7.48 -2.35 21.55
CA ASP A 42 7.95 -2.21 20.19
C ASP A 42 7.17 -3.14 19.25
N ALA A 43 6.46 -2.55 18.29
CA ALA A 43 5.73 -3.26 17.25
C ALA A 43 5.90 -2.48 15.93
N THR A 44 6.52 -3.11 14.93
CA THR A 44 6.72 -2.49 13.60
C THR A 44 5.40 -2.23 12.87
N THR A 45 4.37 -3.00 13.19
CA THR A 45 3.04 -2.95 12.58
C THR A 45 2.12 -1.88 13.17
N LEU A 46 2.46 -1.30 14.33
CA LEU A 46 1.67 -0.27 14.97
C LEU A 46 1.96 1.08 14.29
N ASN A 47 0.95 1.66 13.64
CA ASN A 47 1.06 2.95 12.94
C ASN A 47 0.33 4.09 13.63
N THR A 48 -0.69 3.83 14.44
CA THR A 48 -1.60 4.86 14.95
C THR A 48 -1.63 4.89 16.47
N LEU A 49 -1.55 6.10 17.03
CA LEU A 49 -1.71 6.37 18.46
C LEU A 49 -2.80 7.42 18.67
N TRP A 50 -3.88 7.02 19.33
CA TRP A 50 -4.93 7.91 19.82
C TRP A 50 -4.59 8.45 21.20
N VAL A 51 -4.60 9.77 21.36
CA VAL A 51 -4.12 10.44 22.57
C VAL A 51 -5.20 11.32 23.18
N ASP A 52 -5.76 10.88 24.30
CA ASP A 52 -6.53 11.70 25.24
C ASP A 52 -5.79 11.84 26.58
N LYS A 53 -4.54 12.33 26.51
CA LYS A 53 -3.66 12.48 27.68
C LYS A 53 -2.77 13.70 27.53
N ASN A 54 -2.54 14.42 28.62
CA ASN A 54 -1.58 15.53 28.67
C ASN A 54 -0.13 15.01 28.65
N LEU A 55 0.36 14.60 27.49
CA LEU A 55 1.76 14.21 27.29
C LEU A 55 2.66 15.45 27.31
N ARG A 56 3.86 15.33 27.90
CA ARG A 56 4.83 16.43 28.01
C ARG A 56 6.26 15.94 27.82
N TYR A 57 7.08 16.76 27.19
CA TYR A 57 8.53 16.57 27.03
C TYR A 57 8.90 15.15 26.54
N HIS A 58 9.84 14.49 27.21
CA HIS A 58 10.33 13.15 26.88
C HIS A 58 9.20 12.10 26.79
N GLY A 59 8.15 12.20 27.62
CA GLY A 59 7.01 11.28 27.56
C GLY A 59 6.18 11.42 26.29
N LEU A 60 6.12 12.62 25.70
CA LEU A 60 5.49 12.87 24.40
C LEU A 60 6.31 12.22 23.29
N LEU A 61 7.61 12.50 23.22
CA LEU A 61 8.49 11.94 22.18
C LEU A 61 8.56 10.41 22.26
N GLN A 62 8.64 9.85 23.46
CA GLN A 62 8.65 8.39 23.66
C GLN A 62 7.35 7.75 23.17
N ALA A 63 6.20 8.33 23.52
CA ALA A 63 4.91 7.85 23.05
C ALA A 63 4.78 7.95 21.53
N TYR A 64 5.14 9.08 20.92
CA TYR A 64 5.05 9.27 19.46
C TYR A 64 6.02 8.35 18.73
N SER A 65 7.21 8.08 19.28
CA SER A 65 8.16 7.16 18.66
C SER A 65 7.65 5.71 18.55
N ARG A 66 6.56 5.35 19.23
CA ARG A 66 5.96 4.00 19.15
C ARG A 66 5.36 3.72 17.78
N THR A 67 4.91 4.74 17.05
CA THR A 67 4.28 4.61 15.74
C THR A 67 5.28 4.65 14.59
N ASN A 68 6.48 5.23 14.78
CA ASN A 68 7.42 5.54 13.70
C ASN A 68 8.43 4.41 13.39
N ARG A 69 8.14 3.17 13.78
CA ARG A 69 8.98 2.02 13.42
C ARG A 69 8.80 1.66 11.96
N ILE A 70 9.91 1.61 11.21
CA ILE A 70 9.92 1.25 9.79
C ILE A 70 9.45 -0.21 9.63
N LEU A 71 8.53 -0.44 8.69
CA LEU A 71 8.05 -1.78 8.33
C LEU A 71 8.37 -2.09 6.86
N ASN A 72 7.86 -1.27 5.94
CA ASN A 72 8.01 -1.36 4.49
C ASN A 72 7.70 0.02 3.86
N SER A 73 7.77 0.15 2.54
CA SER A 73 7.50 1.42 1.83
C SER A 73 6.06 1.93 1.93
N VAL A 74 5.13 1.09 2.41
CA VAL A 74 3.76 1.49 2.74
C VAL A 74 3.73 2.36 4.02
N LYS A 75 4.45 1.94 5.06
CA LYS A 75 4.44 2.63 6.34
C LYS A 75 5.55 3.67 6.40
N THR A 76 5.29 4.85 5.84
CA THR A 76 6.23 5.96 5.76
C THR A 76 6.20 6.87 7.00
N TYR A 77 5.10 6.89 7.75
CA TYR A 77 4.91 7.72 8.94
C TYR A 77 4.07 7.01 10.02
N GLY A 78 3.98 7.66 11.19
CA GLY A 78 3.08 7.26 12.27
C GLY A 78 2.02 8.32 12.51
N ASN A 79 0.77 7.88 12.63
CA ASN A 79 -0.40 8.72 12.86
C ASN A 79 -0.58 9.00 14.34
N ILE A 80 -0.59 10.28 14.71
CA ILE A 80 -0.89 10.70 16.07
C ILE A 80 -2.18 11.50 16.08
N VAL A 81 -3.25 10.91 16.61
CA VAL A 81 -4.58 11.53 16.67
C VAL A 81 -4.81 12.05 18.08
N CYS A 82 -4.79 13.37 18.25
CA CYS A 82 -4.90 14.02 19.56
C CYS A 82 -6.32 14.53 19.81
N PHE A 83 -6.90 14.19 20.96
CA PHE A 83 -8.19 14.72 21.45
C PHE A 83 -8.03 15.91 22.40
N ARG A 84 -6.78 16.35 22.62
CA ARG A 84 -6.41 17.55 23.37
C ARG A 84 -5.47 18.39 22.53
N ASN A 85 -5.45 19.69 22.77
CA ASN A 85 -4.44 20.55 22.14
C ASN A 85 -3.05 20.22 22.72
N LEU A 86 -2.26 19.47 21.94
CA LEU A 86 -0.87 19.11 22.23
C LEU A 86 0.11 19.78 21.26
N GLU A 87 -0.34 20.69 20.41
CA GLU A 87 0.48 21.31 19.37
C GLU A 87 1.66 22.08 19.97
N ASP A 88 1.39 22.99 20.91
CA ASP A 88 2.43 23.75 21.64
C ASP A 88 3.42 22.83 22.35
N ALA A 89 2.94 21.73 22.93
CA ALA A 89 3.78 20.78 23.65
C ALA A 89 4.68 19.99 22.66
N THR A 90 4.15 19.63 21.51
CA THR A 90 4.87 18.99 20.40
C THR A 90 5.94 19.94 19.86
N ASN A 91 5.57 21.18 19.52
CA ASN A 91 6.50 22.20 19.00
C ASN A 91 7.64 22.50 19.98
N LYS A 92 7.33 22.63 21.27
CA LYS A 92 8.35 22.82 22.32
C LYS A 92 9.26 21.59 22.44
N CYS A 93 8.70 20.39 22.38
CA CYS A 93 9.48 19.16 22.45
C CYS A 93 10.43 19.05 21.24
N LEU A 94 9.95 19.30 20.03
CA LEU A 94 10.77 19.27 18.82
C LEU A 94 11.83 20.37 18.82
N ALA A 95 11.53 21.57 19.32
CA ALA A 95 12.54 22.62 19.47
C ALA A 95 13.64 22.29 20.49
N LEU A 96 13.34 21.44 21.49
CA LEU A 96 14.30 21.03 22.52
C LEU A 96 15.19 19.86 22.08
N PHE A 97 14.69 18.97 21.20
CA PHE A 97 15.36 17.73 20.83
C PHE A 97 15.72 17.64 19.33
N GLY A 98 15.23 18.55 18.50
CA GLY A 98 15.51 18.61 17.07
C GLY A 98 16.47 19.75 16.73
N ASP A 99 17.20 19.58 15.64
CA ASP A 99 17.90 20.67 14.94
C ASP A 99 16.84 21.73 14.53
N PRO A 100 17.10 23.05 14.63
CA PRO A 100 16.18 24.07 14.13
C PRO A 100 15.71 23.85 12.68
N THR A 101 16.53 23.18 11.86
CA THR A 101 16.24 22.74 10.48
C THR A 101 15.42 21.44 10.40
N ALA A 102 15.42 20.61 11.46
CA ALA A 102 14.72 19.32 11.51
C ALA A 102 13.21 19.42 11.80
N LYS A 103 12.67 20.61 12.06
CA LYS A 103 11.23 20.80 12.27
C LYS A 103 10.39 20.34 11.08
N GLY A 104 10.88 20.54 9.85
CA GLY A 104 10.23 20.04 8.62
C GLY A 104 10.43 18.55 8.35
N VAL A 105 11.37 17.90 9.04
CA VAL A 105 11.71 16.48 8.85
C VAL A 105 10.92 15.58 9.82
N SER A 106 10.48 16.12 10.96
CA SER A 106 9.83 15.33 12.02
C SER A 106 8.29 15.40 12.02
N ILE A 107 7.68 16.36 11.33
CA ILE A 107 6.22 16.47 11.17
C ILE A 107 5.95 16.53 9.67
N LEU A 108 4.91 15.83 9.22
CA LEU A 108 4.42 15.95 7.85
C LEU A 108 3.99 17.40 7.55
N ARG A 109 4.17 17.81 6.29
CA ARG A 109 3.67 19.09 5.79
C ARG A 109 2.12 19.11 5.77
N PRO A 110 1.49 20.29 5.62
CA PRO A 110 0.04 20.38 5.41
C PRO A 110 -0.43 19.58 4.20
N PHE A 111 -1.74 19.30 4.15
CA PHE A 111 -2.37 18.57 3.05
C PHE A 111 -2.11 19.25 1.70
N GLU A 112 -2.25 20.57 1.67
CA GLU A 112 -2.12 21.42 0.49
C GLU A 112 -0.73 21.29 -0.15
N ASP A 113 0.34 21.25 0.65
CA ASP A 113 1.70 21.05 0.15
C ASP A 113 1.83 19.74 -0.63
N TYR A 114 1.24 18.64 -0.13
CA TYR A 114 1.30 17.34 -0.81
C TYR A 114 0.32 17.24 -1.98
N PHE A 115 -0.80 17.96 -1.93
CA PHE A 115 -1.84 17.91 -2.94
C PHE A 115 -1.51 18.80 -4.15
N ASP A 116 -1.12 20.05 -3.90
CA ASP A 116 -0.89 21.11 -4.90
C ASP A 116 0.59 21.37 -5.21
N GLY A 117 1.51 20.85 -4.39
CA GLY A 117 2.95 21.09 -4.52
C GLY A 117 3.41 22.30 -3.69
N TYR A 118 4.72 22.39 -3.47
CA TYR A 118 5.30 23.46 -2.66
C TYR A 118 6.73 23.78 -3.07
N ASP A 119 7.16 25.01 -2.79
CA ASP A 119 8.56 25.41 -2.94
C ASP A 119 9.29 25.23 -1.60
N GLU A 120 10.45 24.57 -1.64
CA GLU A 120 11.37 24.54 -0.51
C GLU A 120 12.71 25.16 -0.85
N VAL A 121 13.34 25.75 0.16
CA VAL A 121 14.69 26.26 0.06
C VAL A 121 15.62 25.16 0.55
N LYS A 122 16.54 24.72 -0.31
CA LYS A 122 17.64 23.82 0.06
C LYS A 122 18.95 24.58 0.02
N GLU A 123 19.76 24.41 1.04
CA GLU A 123 21.16 24.82 1.01
C GLU A 123 21.97 23.75 0.27
N ASP A 124 22.78 24.17 -0.68
CA ASP A 124 23.73 23.26 -1.32
C ASP A 124 25.00 23.04 -0.49
N GLU A 125 25.89 22.18 -0.99
CA GLU A 125 27.16 21.86 -0.30
C GLU A 125 28.06 23.08 -0.07
N ASN A 126 27.82 24.20 -0.76
CA ASN A 126 28.55 25.45 -0.61
C ASN A 126 27.82 26.48 0.28
N GLY A 127 26.64 26.13 0.80
CA GLY A 127 25.80 27.02 1.63
C GLY A 127 25.01 28.04 0.82
N GLU A 128 24.84 27.85 -0.49
CA GLU A 128 23.96 28.69 -1.31
C GLU A 128 22.53 28.15 -1.25
N GLU A 129 21.60 29.04 -0.88
CA GLU A 129 20.16 28.74 -0.87
C GLU A 129 19.64 28.65 -2.30
N ARG A 130 19.02 27.51 -2.65
CA ARG A 130 18.30 27.31 -3.91
C ARG A 130 16.85 26.99 -3.63
N GLN A 131 15.95 27.68 -4.33
CA GLN A 131 14.53 27.35 -4.33
C GLN A 131 14.31 26.18 -5.29
N GLU A 132 13.76 25.09 -4.77
CA GLU A 132 13.39 23.89 -5.51
C GLU A 132 11.89 23.66 -5.37
N HIS A 133 11.21 23.49 -6.50
CA HIS A 133 9.80 23.16 -6.52
C HIS A 133 9.62 21.65 -6.35
N VAL A 134 8.82 21.26 -5.37
CA VAL A 134 8.43 19.88 -5.11
C VAL A 134 7.02 19.67 -5.62
N LYS A 135 6.89 18.78 -6.61
CA LYS A 135 5.61 18.50 -7.28
C LYS A 135 4.56 17.92 -6.34
N GLY A 136 3.34 18.45 -6.45
CA GLY A 136 2.15 17.93 -5.79
C GLY A 136 1.50 16.75 -6.50
N TYR A 137 0.52 16.14 -5.83
CA TYR A 137 -0.27 15.04 -6.36
C TYR A 137 -0.98 15.40 -7.69
N THR A 138 -1.54 16.61 -7.77
CA THR A 138 -2.26 17.08 -8.96
C THR A 138 -1.33 17.23 -10.16
N GLU A 139 -0.15 17.81 -9.97
CA GLU A 139 0.87 17.95 -11.02
C GLU A 139 1.33 16.59 -11.56
N TYR A 140 1.61 15.63 -10.67
CA TYR A 140 1.96 14.27 -11.08
C TYR A 140 0.86 13.62 -11.93
N LEU A 141 -0.41 13.84 -11.58
CA LEU A 141 -1.54 13.31 -12.35
C LEU A 141 -1.71 14.02 -13.69
N GLU A 142 -1.47 15.31 -13.75
CA GLU A 142 -1.51 16.07 -15.01
C GLU A 142 -0.44 15.56 -15.98
N GLU A 143 0.81 15.45 -15.53
CA GLU A 143 1.91 14.91 -16.35
C GLU A 143 1.64 13.46 -16.79
N LEU A 144 1.07 12.63 -15.91
CA LEU A 144 0.71 11.26 -16.27
C LEU A 144 -0.37 11.24 -17.37
N ARG A 145 -1.38 12.12 -17.27
CA ARG A 145 -2.48 12.19 -18.24
C ARG A 145 -2.04 12.73 -19.59
N GLU A 146 -1.07 13.64 -19.61
CA GLU A 146 -0.43 14.10 -20.85
C GLU A 146 0.39 12.99 -21.52
N LEU A 147 1.02 12.14 -20.71
CA LEU A 147 1.84 11.03 -21.19
C LEU A 147 0.99 9.85 -21.71
N ALA A 148 -0.03 9.44 -20.96
CA ALA A 148 -0.88 8.31 -21.30
C ALA A 148 -2.28 8.43 -20.65
N GLN A 149 -3.33 8.21 -21.47
CA GLN A 149 -4.69 8.08 -20.96
C GLN A 149 -4.84 6.74 -20.20
N PRO A 150 -5.84 6.61 -19.30
CA PRO A 150 -6.11 5.36 -18.61
C PRO A 150 -6.33 4.20 -19.60
N GLY A 151 -5.53 3.14 -19.46
CA GLY A 151 -5.61 1.95 -20.31
C GLY A 151 -4.81 2.03 -21.62
N GLU A 152 -4.17 3.17 -21.92
CA GLU A 152 -3.29 3.33 -23.08
C GLU A 152 -1.82 3.07 -22.70
N MET A 153 -1.17 2.18 -23.45
CA MET A 153 0.23 1.85 -23.21
C MET A 153 1.16 2.97 -23.75
N PRO A 154 2.17 3.41 -22.97
CA PRO A 154 3.16 4.36 -23.48
C PRO A 154 3.90 3.81 -24.71
N LEU A 155 4.07 4.66 -25.73
CA LEU A 155 4.53 4.24 -27.06
C LEU A 155 6.04 3.98 -27.11
N THR A 156 6.85 4.91 -26.57
CA THR A 156 8.31 4.81 -26.63
C THR A 156 8.89 4.29 -25.33
N ASP A 157 10.09 3.70 -25.36
CA ASP A 157 10.77 3.23 -24.15
C ASP A 157 11.09 4.39 -23.19
N ALA A 158 11.28 5.60 -23.69
CA ALA A 158 11.42 6.79 -22.86
C ALA A 158 10.11 7.11 -22.12
N ASP A 159 8.98 7.06 -22.81
CA ASP A 159 7.65 7.29 -22.21
C ASP A 159 7.30 6.21 -21.19
N LYS A 160 7.65 4.94 -21.47
CA LYS A 160 7.49 3.84 -20.52
C LYS A 160 8.24 4.11 -19.21
N LYS A 161 9.49 4.57 -19.30
CA LYS A 161 10.30 4.93 -18.12
C LYS A 161 9.73 6.11 -17.36
N LEU A 162 9.29 7.14 -18.09
CA LEU A 162 8.66 8.31 -17.50
C LEU A 162 7.36 7.94 -16.78
N PHE A 163 6.54 7.08 -17.38
CA PHE A 163 5.31 6.55 -16.78
C PHE A 163 5.61 5.85 -15.45
N ILE A 164 6.64 4.99 -15.41
CA ILE A 164 7.00 4.26 -14.18
C ILE A 164 7.40 5.24 -13.07
N LYS A 165 8.18 6.28 -13.39
CA LYS A 165 8.59 7.30 -12.43
C LYS A 165 7.40 8.12 -11.93
N LEU A 166 6.54 8.59 -12.83
CA LEU A 166 5.36 9.38 -12.48
C LEU A 166 4.36 8.57 -11.65
N PHE A 167 3.99 7.38 -12.11
CA PHE A 167 3.01 6.56 -11.40
C PHE A 167 3.55 6.04 -10.06
N GLY A 168 4.84 5.72 -9.95
CA GLY A 168 5.47 5.43 -8.66
C GLY A 168 5.38 6.60 -7.68
N GLY A 169 5.61 7.84 -8.16
CA GLY A 169 5.41 9.06 -7.38
C GLY A 169 3.96 9.25 -6.92
N ILE A 170 3.00 9.04 -7.83
CA ILE A 170 1.56 9.07 -7.55
C ILE A 170 1.20 8.08 -6.44
N LEU A 171 1.67 6.83 -6.52
CA LEU A 171 1.41 5.82 -5.49
C LEU A 171 1.94 6.26 -4.12
N LYS A 172 3.16 6.82 -4.06
CA LYS A 172 3.78 7.32 -2.82
C LYS A 172 2.98 8.46 -2.20
N ILE A 173 2.68 9.49 -2.99
CA ILE A 173 1.96 10.69 -2.51
C ILE A 173 0.53 10.32 -2.15
N ARG A 174 -0.14 9.49 -2.95
CA ARG A 174 -1.49 9.01 -2.63
C ARG A 174 -1.54 8.24 -1.31
N ASN A 175 -0.59 7.32 -1.09
CA ASN A 175 -0.48 6.59 0.18
C ASN A 175 -0.29 7.55 1.37
N LEU A 176 0.42 8.65 1.18
CA LEU A 176 0.51 9.71 2.20
C LEU A 176 -0.82 10.45 2.37
N LEU A 177 -1.44 10.90 1.29
CA LEU A 177 -2.69 11.67 1.31
C LEU A 177 -3.86 10.89 1.92
N THR A 178 -3.88 9.55 1.82
CA THR A 178 -4.93 8.72 2.46
C THR A 178 -4.98 8.83 3.98
N SER A 179 -3.94 9.37 4.64
CA SER A 179 -3.98 9.66 6.08
C SER A 179 -4.65 10.99 6.45
N PHE A 180 -4.90 11.87 5.46
CA PHE A 180 -5.53 13.16 5.68
C PHE A 180 -7.04 13.04 5.49
N ASP A 181 -7.80 13.51 6.48
CA ASP A 181 -9.27 13.52 6.42
C ASP A 181 -9.79 14.30 5.20
N GLN A 182 -9.05 15.33 4.76
CA GLN A 182 -9.40 16.15 3.58
C GLN A 182 -9.36 15.38 2.26
N PHE A 183 -8.54 14.33 2.17
CA PHE A 183 -8.38 13.58 0.91
C PHE A 183 -9.62 12.76 0.56
N ALA A 184 -10.40 12.37 1.57
CA ALA A 184 -11.63 11.61 1.37
C ALA A 184 -12.61 12.40 0.48
N GLY A 185 -12.86 11.90 -0.73
CA GLY A 185 -13.74 12.54 -1.71
C GLY A 185 -13.08 13.66 -2.53
N GLN A 186 -11.79 13.94 -2.35
CA GLN A 186 -11.01 14.87 -3.17
C GLN A 186 -10.04 14.18 -4.13
N ASP A 187 -9.92 12.84 -4.07
CA ASP A 187 -9.09 12.08 -5.00
C ASP A 187 -9.60 12.26 -6.45
N PRO A 188 -8.87 12.97 -7.33
CA PRO A 188 -9.26 13.17 -8.72
C PRO A 188 -8.97 11.93 -9.59
N LEU A 189 -8.36 10.89 -9.01
CA LEU A 189 -8.15 9.61 -9.66
C LEU A 189 -9.24 8.62 -9.21
N SER A 190 -10.18 8.32 -10.11
CA SER A 190 -11.20 7.30 -9.84
C SER A 190 -10.58 5.91 -9.66
N GLU A 191 -11.26 5.03 -8.92
CA GLU A 191 -10.83 3.64 -8.72
C GLU A 191 -10.57 2.91 -10.04
N ARG A 192 -11.43 3.13 -11.04
CA ARG A 192 -11.28 2.58 -12.39
C ARG A 192 -10.00 3.06 -13.08
N ASN A 193 -9.71 4.36 -13.02
CA ASN A 193 -8.50 4.91 -13.65
C ASN A 193 -7.25 4.44 -12.91
N LEU A 194 -7.30 4.36 -11.57
CA LEU A 194 -6.21 3.78 -10.77
C LEU A 194 -5.94 2.33 -11.17
N GLN A 195 -6.98 1.53 -11.37
CA GLN A 195 -6.87 0.14 -11.82
C GLN A 195 -6.27 0.03 -13.22
N ASP A 196 -6.70 0.88 -14.15
CA ASP A 196 -6.18 0.93 -15.52
C ASP A 196 -4.69 1.30 -15.53
N TYR A 197 -4.28 2.33 -14.79
CA TYR A 197 -2.86 2.69 -14.67
C TYR A 197 -2.04 1.64 -13.93
N THR A 198 -2.59 1.00 -12.90
CA THR A 198 -1.93 -0.12 -12.21
C THR A 198 -1.67 -1.29 -13.15
N SER A 199 -2.63 -1.61 -14.03
CA SER A 199 -2.48 -2.66 -15.03
C SER A 199 -1.34 -2.36 -16.01
N ILE A 200 -1.23 -1.11 -16.47
CA ILE A 200 -0.11 -0.64 -17.31
C ILE A 200 1.20 -0.76 -16.55
N TYR A 201 1.25 -0.28 -15.30
CA TYR A 201 2.44 -0.30 -14.46
C TYR A 201 3.01 -1.71 -14.24
N LEU A 202 2.14 -2.69 -13.96
CA LEU A 202 2.53 -4.09 -13.81
C LEU A 202 2.99 -4.70 -15.14
N SER A 203 2.40 -4.31 -16.27
CA SER A 203 2.83 -4.75 -17.59
C SER A 203 4.19 -4.17 -17.98
N LEU A 204 4.45 -2.93 -17.59
CA LEU A 204 5.77 -2.29 -17.74
C LEU A 204 6.85 -2.96 -16.90
N ARG A 205 6.48 -3.47 -15.72
CA ARG A 205 7.39 -4.28 -14.89
C ARG A 205 7.79 -5.57 -15.58
N ASP A 206 6.82 -6.29 -16.14
CA ASP A 206 7.09 -7.55 -16.84
C ASP A 206 7.96 -7.28 -18.08
N TRP A 207 7.63 -6.24 -18.86
CA TRP A 207 8.48 -5.75 -19.96
C TRP A 207 9.91 -5.42 -19.50
N ALA A 208 10.08 -4.72 -18.37
CA ALA A 208 11.40 -4.34 -17.87
C ALA A 208 12.24 -5.58 -17.48
N LYS A 209 11.61 -6.60 -16.88
CA LYS A 209 12.26 -7.88 -16.55
C LYS A 209 12.72 -8.63 -17.79
N GLU A 210 11.86 -8.78 -18.79
CA GLU A 210 12.20 -9.48 -20.04
C GLU A 210 13.38 -8.83 -20.78
N ASN A 211 13.45 -7.50 -20.78
CA ASN A 211 14.57 -6.76 -21.40
C ASN A 211 15.87 -6.89 -20.60
N ALA A 212 15.80 -7.00 -19.27
CA ALA A 212 16.99 -7.24 -18.45
C ALA A 212 17.59 -8.63 -18.70
N GLU A 213 16.75 -9.65 -18.93
CA GLU A 213 17.18 -11.02 -19.24
C GLU A 213 17.72 -11.17 -20.68
N SER A 214 17.25 -10.35 -21.61
CA SER A 214 17.62 -10.39 -23.04
C SER A 214 19.02 -9.83 -23.34
N GLY A 215 19.72 -9.27 -22.35
CA GLY A 215 21.14 -8.92 -22.44
C GLY A 215 21.48 -7.72 -23.35
N ASP A 216 20.52 -6.86 -23.66
CA ASP A 216 20.78 -5.65 -24.45
C ASP A 216 21.63 -4.66 -23.64
N LYS A 217 22.85 -4.39 -24.11
CA LYS A 217 23.90 -3.65 -23.37
C LYS A 217 23.68 -2.14 -23.31
N THR A 218 22.53 -1.65 -23.75
CA THR A 218 22.09 -0.28 -23.47
C THR A 218 21.28 -0.25 -22.16
N ASN A 219 21.84 -0.85 -21.12
CA ASN A 219 21.15 -1.05 -19.85
C ASN A 219 21.05 0.28 -19.06
N ILE A 220 20.08 1.11 -19.45
CA ILE A 220 19.63 2.32 -18.74
C ILE A 220 18.38 1.96 -17.89
N ASN A 221 18.16 0.67 -17.59
CA ASN A 221 17.03 0.21 -16.76
C ASN A 221 17.41 0.07 -15.28
N ASP A 222 18.69 0.18 -14.92
CA ASP A 222 19.18 0.07 -13.54
C ASP A 222 18.60 1.15 -12.59
N ASP A 223 18.08 2.26 -13.15
CA ASP A 223 17.51 3.41 -12.42
C ASP A 223 15.98 3.33 -12.20
N ILE A 224 15.35 2.19 -12.49
CA ILE A 224 13.90 2.03 -12.39
C ILE A 224 13.53 1.21 -11.16
N GLU A 225 12.96 1.87 -10.15
CA GLU A 225 12.42 1.22 -8.96
C GLU A 225 10.90 1.08 -9.06
N PHE A 226 10.37 -0.12 -8.79
CA PHE A 226 8.94 -0.40 -8.80
C PHE A 226 8.36 -0.44 -7.38
N GLU A 227 7.28 0.30 -7.14
CA GLU A 227 6.62 0.44 -5.84
C GLU A 227 5.66 -0.73 -5.53
N MET A 228 6.18 -1.95 -5.59
CA MET A 228 5.36 -3.17 -5.53
C MET A 228 4.56 -3.32 -4.24
N GLU A 229 5.09 -2.86 -3.12
CA GLU A 229 4.39 -2.93 -1.84
C GLU A 229 3.17 -1.98 -1.79
N LEU A 230 3.24 -0.82 -2.45
CA LEU A 230 2.10 0.10 -2.59
C LEU A 230 1.03 -0.48 -3.51
N VAL A 231 1.44 -1.14 -4.60
CA VAL A 231 0.51 -1.79 -5.53
C VAL A 231 -0.27 -2.93 -4.87
N LYS A 232 0.38 -3.74 -4.01
CA LYS A 232 -0.28 -4.84 -3.29
C LYS A 232 -1.37 -4.38 -2.31
N GLN A 233 -1.40 -3.10 -1.92
CA GLN A 233 -2.48 -2.57 -1.09
C GLN A 233 -3.79 -2.36 -1.85
N VAL A 234 -3.74 -2.32 -3.19
CA VAL A 234 -4.94 -2.21 -4.01
C VAL A 234 -5.65 -3.57 -3.94
N GLU A 235 -6.63 -3.67 -3.04
CA GLU A 235 -7.39 -4.88 -2.73
C GLU A 235 -8.27 -5.32 -3.91
N VAL A 236 -7.67 -5.96 -4.91
CA VAL A 236 -8.43 -6.82 -5.82
C VAL A 236 -8.21 -8.25 -5.35
N ASN A 237 -9.14 -8.72 -4.53
CA ASN A 237 -9.14 -10.10 -4.04
C ASN A 237 -9.87 -11.02 -5.04
N ILE A 238 -9.68 -12.33 -4.87
CA ILE A 238 -10.36 -13.33 -5.71
C ILE A 238 -11.88 -13.27 -5.53
N ASP A 239 -12.38 -12.91 -4.34
CA ASP A 239 -13.82 -12.85 -4.07
C ASP A 239 -14.52 -11.78 -4.91
N TYR A 240 -13.87 -10.63 -5.15
CA TYR A 240 -14.35 -9.58 -6.05
C TYR A 240 -14.41 -10.07 -7.49
N ILE A 241 -13.40 -10.81 -7.96
CA ILE A 241 -13.44 -11.44 -9.28
C ILE A 241 -14.61 -12.41 -9.38
N LEU A 242 -14.80 -13.27 -8.38
CA LEU A 242 -15.91 -14.23 -8.35
C LEU A 242 -17.28 -13.52 -8.31
N PHE A 243 -17.37 -12.39 -7.61
CA PHE A 243 -18.56 -11.54 -7.62
C PHE A 243 -18.86 -10.99 -9.02
N LEU A 244 -17.87 -10.45 -9.73
CA LEU A 244 -18.04 -9.99 -11.12
C LEU A 244 -18.44 -11.14 -12.06
N VAL A 245 -17.84 -12.32 -11.89
CA VAL A 245 -18.19 -13.53 -12.66
C VAL A 245 -19.62 -13.98 -12.38
N GLN A 246 -20.11 -13.85 -11.14
CA GLN A 246 -21.50 -14.15 -10.80
C GLN A 246 -22.47 -13.18 -11.49
N GLN A 247 -22.11 -11.89 -11.61
CA GLN A 247 -22.92 -10.93 -12.35
C GLN A 247 -23.04 -11.27 -13.84
N MET A 248 -22.02 -11.89 -14.44
CA MET A 248 -22.08 -12.36 -15.84
C MET A 248 -23.16 -13.40 -16.12
N GLN A 249 -23.61 -14.13 -15.09
CA GLN A 249 -24.63 -15.17 -15.26
C GLN A 249 -26.07 -14.60 -15.30
N GLY A 250 -26.26 -13.34 -14.87
CA GLY A 250 -27.58 -12.72 -14.74
C GLY A 250 -28.11 -12.08 -16.03
N ASP A 251 -27.29 -11.34 -16.78
CA ASP A 251 -27.72 -10.66 -18.01
C ASP A 251 -26.69 -10.83 -19.14
N ARG A 252 -27.14 -11.30 -20.31
CA ARG A 252 -26.28 -11.63 -21.46
C ARG A 252 -25.73 -10.41 -22.18
N ALA A 253 -26.37 -9.25 -22.04
CA ALA A 253 -26.01 -8.04 -22.77
C ALA A 253 -24.64 -7.47 -22.38
N ASP A 254 -24.18 -7.71 -21.14
CA ASP A 254 -22.99 -7.06 -20.57
C ASP A 254 -21.80 -8.02 -20.37
N ILE A 255 -21.90 -9.27 -20.85
CA ILE A 255 -20.85 -10.30 -20.69
C ILE A 255 -19.50 -9.83 -21.23
N ALA A 256 -19.49 -9.17 -22.39
CA ALA A 256 -18.25 -8.65 -22.98
C ALA A 256 -17.61 -7.55 -22.13
N GLU A 257 -18.43 -6.64 -21.57
CA GLU A 257 -17.94 -5.57 -20.71
C GLU A 257 -17.44 -6.12 -19.37
N LEU A 258 -18.18 -7.04 -18.74
CA LEU A 258 -17.77 -7.72 -17.51
C LEU A 258 -16.49 -8.53 -17.69
N THR A 259 -16.32 -9.19 -18.85
CA THR A 259 -15.07 -9.90 -19.18
C THR A 259 -13.87 -8.95 -19.24
N ILE A 260 -14.06 -7.76 -19.83
CA ILE A 260 -13.02 -6.72 -19.86
C ILE A 260 -12.72 -6.23 -18.43
N GLN A 261 -13.74 -5.99 -17.62
CA GLN A 261 -13.59 -5.56 -16.22
C GLN A 261 -12.84 -6.61 -15.38
N ILE A 262 -13.19 -7.89 -15.52
CA ILE A 262 -12.53 -9.00 -14.82
C ILE A 262 -11.05 -9.10 -15.23
N ASN A 263 -10.75 -9.08 -16.53
CA ASN A 263 -9.36 -9.16 -16.98
C ASN A 263 -8.52 -7.97 -16.48
N LYS A 264 -9.07 -6.75 -16.53
CA LYS A 264 -8.44 -5.57 -15.94
C LYS A 264 -8.22 -5.72 -14.43
N ALA A 265 -9.17 -6.31 -13.71
CA ALA A 265 -9.07 -6.52 -12.27
C ALA A 265 -7.94 -7.51 -11.94
N ILE A 266 -7.88 -8.62 -12.67
CA ILE A 266 -6.79 -9.59 -12.57
C ILE A 266 -5.44 -8.95 -12.90
N ASP A 267 -5.34 -8.19 -14.00
CA ASP A 267 -4.09 -7.59 -14.46
C ASP A 267 -3.55 -6.48 -13.55
N SER A 268 -4.44 -5.82 -12.79
CA SER A 268 -4.12 -4.82 -11.78
C SER A 268 -3.68 -5.42 -10.43
N SER A 269 -3.82 -6.74 -10.23
CA SER A 269 -3.50 -7.42 -8.98
C SER A 269 -2.26 -8.29 -9.13
N PRO A 270 -1.17 -8.01 -8.39
CA PRO A 270 0.03 -8.83 -8.44
C PRO A 270 -0.24 -10.32 -8.14
N ASP A 271 -1.11 -10.62 -7.18
CA ASP A 271 -1.37 -11.99 -6.72
C ASP A 271 -2.30 -12.78 -7.66
N LEU A 272 -3.17 -12.09 -8.39
CA LEU A 272 -4.11 -12.72 -9.33
C LEU A 272 -3.52 -12.84 -10.73
N ARG A 273 -2.64 -11.92 -11.14
CA ARG A 273 -1.98 -11.94 -12.44
C ARG A 273 -1.19 -13.23 -12.67
N ASP A 274 -0.49 -13.73 -11.65
CA ASP A 274 0.22 -15.03 -11.69
C ASP A 274 -0.74 -16.23 -11.90
N LYS A 275 -2.03 -16.04 -11.58
CA LYS A 275 -3.09 -17.06 -11.70
C LYS A 275 -4.05 -16.76 -12.84
N LYS A 276 -3.74 -15.78 -13.71
CA LYS A 276 -4.63 -15.31 -14.77
C LYS A 276 -5.13 -16.45 -15.66
N ASP A 277 -4.23 -17.31 -16.11
CA ASP A 277 -4.59 -18.44 -16.98
C ASP A 277 -5.54 -19.41 -16.28
N LEU A 278 -5.29 -19.72 -15.00
CA LEU A 278 -6.17 -20.57 -14.20
C LEU A 278 -7.57 -19.95 -14.06
N ILE A 279 -7.64 -18.66 -13.78
CA ILE A 279 -8.90 -17.93 -13.62
C ILE A 279 -9.65 -17.88 -14.96
N ASN A 280 -8.98 -17.58 -16.06
CA ASN A 280 -9.59 -17.53 -17.38
C ASN A 280 -10.12 -18.90 -17.83
N ARG A 281 -9.35 -19.98 -17.63
CA ARG A 281 -9.84 -21.35 -17.90
C ARG A 281 -11.05 -21.72 -17.05
N PHE A 282 -11.09 -21.27 -15.80
CA PHE A 282 -12.26 -21.46 -14.96
C PHE A 282 -13.48 -20.71 -15.51
N ILE A 283 -13.33 -19.42 -15.86
CA ILE A 283 -14.41 -18.60 -16.42
C ILE A 283 -14.97 -19.24 -17.70
N GLU A 284 -14.11 -19.74 -18.58
CA GLU A 284 -14.51 -20.46 -19.81
C GLU A 284 -15.26 -21.77 -19.51
N SER A 285 -14.95 -22.43 -18.40
CA SER A 285 -15.60 -23.69 -17.99
C SER A 285 -16.97 -23.52 -17.32
N LEU A 286 -17.34 -22.28 -16.96
CA LEU A 286 -18.58 -22.01 -16.24
C LEU A 286 -19.81 -22.17 -17.15
N THR A 287 -20.87 -22.68 -16.53
CA THR A 287 -22.20 -22.82 -17.14
C THR A 287 -23.15 -21.78 -16.52
N PRO A 288 -24.16 -21.28 -17.27
CA PRO A 288 -25.19 -20.41 -16.69
C PRO A 288 -25.86 -21.11 -15.49
N ASP A 289 -26.12 -20.39 -14.39
CA ASP A 289 -26.68 -20.88 -13.12
C ASP A 289 -25.75 -21.74 -12.23
N SER A 290 -24.44 -21.51 -12.31
CA SER A 290 -23.48 -22.19 -11.43
C SER A 290 -23.27 -21.43 -10.12
N GLU A 291 -23.24 -22.12 -8.98
CA GLU A 291 -22.68 -21.56 -7.73
C GLU A 291 -21.17 -21.33 -7.91
N VAL A 292 -20.81 -20.12 -8.35
CA VAL A 292 -19.46 -19.74 -8.81
C VAL A 292 -18.41 -19.99 -7.73
N THR A 293 -18.70 -19.61 -6.48
CA THR A 293 -17.73 -19.68 -5.38
C THR A 293 -17.34 -21.11 -5.00
N ASP A 294 -18.30 -22.04 -4.98
CA ASP A 294 -18.03 -23.42 -4.60
C ASP A 294 -17.39 -24.20 -5.76
N LYS A 295 -17.84 -23.95 -7.00
CA LYS A 295 -17.17 -24.51 -8.20
C LYS A 295 -15.73 -24.03 -8.34
N TRP A 296 -15.43 -22.79 -7.96
CA TRP A 296 -14.06 -22.28 -7.98
C TRP A 296 -13.15 -23.09 -7.05
N LYS A 297 -13.59 -23.35 -5.81
CA LYS A 297 -12.81 -24.16 -4.86
C LYS A 297 -12.56 -25.57 -5.40
N GLU A 298 -13.61 -26.22 -5.91
CA GLU A 298 -13.51 -27.56 -6.50
C GLU A 298 -12.55 -27.58 -7.70
N TYR A 299 -12.64 -26.58 -8.58
CA TYR A 299 -11.79 -26.45 -9.76
C TYR A 299 -10.32 -26.26 -9.37
N VAL A 300 -10.03 -25.36 -8.43
CA VAL A 300 -8.67 -25.12 -7.94
C VAL A 300 -8.09 -26.38 -7.29
N ASP A 301 -8.86 -27.11 -6.48
CA ASP A 301 -8.40 -28.35 -5.86
C ASP A 301 -8.18 -29.48 -6.86
N ALA A 302 -8.94 -29.52 -7.96
CA ALA A 302 -8.74 -30.47 -9.05
C ALA A 302 -7.47 -30.13 -9.86
N GLU A 303 -7.26 -28.86 -10.24
CA GLU A 303 -6.08 -28.43 -10.99
C GLU A 303 -4.80 -28.59 -10.16
N LYS A 304 -4.83 -28.27 -8.85
CA LYS A 304 -3.72 -28.54 -7.93
C LYS A 304 -3.32 -30.01 -7.92
N ARG A 305 -4.31 -30.92 -7.90
CA ARG A 305 -4.07 -32.37 -7.94
C ARG A 305 -3.43 -32.81 -9.25
N LYS A 306 -3.96 -32.35 -10.39
CA LYS A 306 -3.38 -32.65 -11.71
C LYS A 306 -1.95 -32.17 -11.83
N GLU A 307 -1.67 -30.95 -11.38
CA GLU A 307 -0.33 -30.37 -11.46
C GLU A 307 0.65 -31.08 -10.52
N PHE A 308 0.20 -31.46 -9.33
CA PHE A 308 0.99 -32.30 -8.42
C PHE A 308 1.33 -33.66 -9.04
N GLU A 309 0.35 -34.34 -9.64
CA GLU A 309 0.57 -35.62 -10.34
C GLU A 309 1.54 -35.45 -11.53
N ARG A 310 1.42 -34.35 -12.28
CA ARG A 310 2.34 -34.01 -13.37
C ARG A 310 3.78 -33.87 -12.87
N ILE A 311 4.00 -33.07 -11.82
CA ILE A 311 5.33 -32.86 -11.24
C ILE A 311 5.92 -34.17 -10.72
N VAL A 312 5.13 -34.98 -9.99
CA VAL A 312 5.58 -36.31 -9.52
C VAL A 312 6.00 -37.19 -10.69
N SER A 313 5.26 -37.16 -11.79
CA SER A 313 5.58 -37.95 -12.99
C SER A 313 6.82 -37.44 -13.74
N GLU A 314 7.03 -36.13 -13.80
CA GLU A 314 8.15 -35.48 -14.51
C GLU A 314 9.46 -35.59 -13.73
N GLU A 315 9.41 -35.47 -12.40
CA GLU A 315 10.57 -35.54 -11.51
C GLU A 315 10.87 -36.98 -11.03
N HIS A 316 10.09 -37.97 -11.47
CA HIS A 316 10.21 -39.38 -11.07
C HIS A 316 10.27 -39.59 -9.54
N LEU A 317 9.46 -38.85 -8.80
CA LEU A 317 9.40 -38.88 -7.32
C LEU A 317 8.55 -40.02 -6.76
#